data_AF-A0AAD4N6X6-F1
#
_entry.id   AF-A0AAD4N6X6-F1
#
_cell.length_a   1.000
_cell.length_b   1.000
_cell.length_c   1.000
_cell.angle_alpha   90.00
_cell.angle_beta   90.00
_cell.angle_gamma   90.00
#
_symmetry.space_group_name_H-M   'P 1'
#
loop_
_entity.id
_entity.type
_entity.pdbx_description
1 polymer ?
#
loop_
_entity_poly.entity_id
_entity_poly.type
_entity_poly.pdbx_seq_one_letter_code
_entity_poly.pdbx_strand_id
1 'polypeptide(L)'
;MGVEEHLVFVYGTLKTGEPNHHVLTDPSTGQYRLVGRAQTVTNFPLIIGSEFNIPFLLNCPGKGFLVEGEAYAVDAKKFEALDELEAHPHFYCREEHYVKLEDESLVKVWIYLLPTWQEKLFNEETQMLVSYSNDGPHGRKYVARYVRQQQLEGAGCEINTLIRGTSKN
;
A
#
# COMPACT_ATOMS: atom_id res chain seq x y z
N MET A 1 11.65 -28.83 8.58
CA MET A 1 10.45 -28.18 8.02
C MET A 1 10.87 -26.76 7.69
N GLY A 2 10.84 -26.38 6.41
CA GLY A 2 11.21 -25.02 6.02
C GLY A 2 10.22 -24.04 6.63
N VAL A 3 10.71 -22.92 7.14
CA VAL A 3 9.85 -21.81 7.56
C VAL A 3 9.20 -21.28 6.28
N GLU A 4 7.88 -21.24 6.23
CA GLU A 4 7.15 -20.64 5.11
C GLU A 4 7.44 -19.13 5.10
N GLU A 5 8.07 -18.67 4.02
CA GLU A 5 8.48 -17.28 3.83
C GLU A 5 7.65 -16.69 2.69
N HIS A 6 7.04 -15.54 2.93
CA HIS A 6 6.28 -14.79 1.93
C HIS A 6 7.07 -13.54 1.54
N LEU A 7 7.15 -13.26 0.24
CA LEU A 7 7.70 -11.99 -0.23
C LEU A 7 6.56 -10.98 -0.39
N VAL A 8 6.69 -9.82 0.24
CA VAL A 8 5.72 -8.73 0.20
C VAL A 8 6.41 -7.49 -0.35
N PHE A 9 5.75 -6.79 -1.27
CA PHE A 9 6.23 -5.52 -1.80
C PHE A 9 5.44 -4.35 -1.20
N VAL A 10 6.17 -3.42 -0.59
CA VAL A 10 5.61 -2.21 0.03
C VAL A 10 6.01 -0.98 -0.78
N TYR A 11 5.02 -0.15 -1.12
CA TYR A 11 5.19 1.04 -1.96
C TYR A 11 4.85 2.34 -1.24
N GLY A 12 4.19 2.26 -0.08
CA GLY A 12 3.63 3.40 0.66
C GLY A 12 4.24 3.57 2.05
N THR A 13 3.37 3.79 3.05
CA THR A 13 3.78 4.19 4.41
C THR A 13 4.61 3.17 5.20
N LEU A 14 4.75 1.94 4.70
CA LEU A 14 5.52 0.87 5.33
C LEU A 14 7.00 0.84 4.90
N LYS A 15 7.39 1.60 3.87
CA LYS A 15 8.78 1.67 3.40
C LYS A 15 9.71 2.23 4.48
N THR A 16 10.99 1.93 4.39
CA THR A 16 12.03 2.49 5.26
C THR A 16 11.96 4.01 5.28
N GLY A 17 11.88 4.60 6.48
CA GLY A 17 11.79 6.06 6.67
C GLY A 17 10.38 6.63 6.58
N GLU A 18 9.37 5.82 6.24
CA GLU A 18 7.97 6.26 6.20
C GLU A 18 7.24 6.05 7.55
N PRO A 19 6.10 6.74 7.79
CA PRO A 19 5.50 6.82 9.12
C PRO A 19 5.11 5.48 9.77
N ASN A 20 4.72 4.48 8.98
CA ASN A 20 4.27 3.18 9.48
C ASN A 20 5.33 2.08 9.42
N HIS A 21 6.59 2.41 9.10
CA HIS A 21 7.67 1.42 9.03
C HIS A 21 7.84 0.63 10.34
N HIS A 22 7.54 1.26 11.48
CA HIS A 22 7.57 0.63 12.80
C HIS A 22 6.60 -0.57 12.93
N VAL A 23 5.51 -0.60 12.16
CA VAL A 23 4.53 -1.70 12.19
C VAL A 23 5.09 -2.94 11.49
N LEU A 24 5.73 -2.74 10.33
CA LEU A 24 6.43 -3.80 9.60
C LEU A 24 7.56 -4.38 10.46
N THR A 25 8.28 -3.52 11.17
CA THR A 25 9.46 -3.89 11.95
C THR A 25 9.20 -4.32 13.39
N ASP A 26 7.93 -4.35 13.83
CA ASP A 26 7.57 -4.80 15.18
C ASP A 26 7.89 -6.30 15.37
N PRO A 27 8.82 -6.68 16.26
CA PRO A 27 9.17 -8.08 16.49
C PRO A 27 8.02 -8.88 17.12
N SER A 28 7.03 -8.23 17.73
CA SER A 28 5.89 -8.89 18.35
C SER A 28 4.94 -9.51 17.31
N THR A 29 4.92 -8.97 16.09
CA THR A 29 4.03 -9.39 15.01
C THR A 29 4.68 -10.38 14.03
N GLY A 30 5.88 -10.88 14.30
CA GLY A 30 6.56 -11.90 13.48
C GLY A 30 7.91 -11.44 12.93
N GLN A 31 8.58 -12.31 12.17
CA GLN A 31 9.88 -12.04 11.56
C GLN A 31 9.75 -11.35 10.22
N TYR A 32 10.73 -10.49 9.91
CA TYR A 32 10.84 -9.79 8.64
C TYR A 32 12.32 -9.64 8.26
N ARG A 33 12.58 -9.53 6.96
CA ARG A 33 13.91 -9.27 6.40
C ARG A 33 13.77 -8.44 5.13
N LEU A 34 14.44 -7.29 5.09
CA LEU A 34 14.54 -6.51 3.86
C LEU A 34 15.33 -7.30 2.83
N VAL A 35 14.73 -7.53 1.66
CA VAL A 35 15.39 -8.14 0.51
C VAL A 35 16.13 -7.08 -0.31
N GLY A 36 15.50 -5.92 -0.50
CA GLY A 36 16.10 -4.78 -1.19
C GLY A 36 15.06 -3.83 -1.76
N ARG A 37 15.52 -2.79 -2.47
CA ARG A 37 14.60 -1.95 -3.25
C ARG A 37 14.11 -2.72 -4.47
N ALA A 38 12.90 -2.39 -4.88
CA ALA A 38 12.23 -3.06 -5.98
C ALA A 38 11.35 -2.10 -6.77
N GLN A 39 11.05 -2.48 -8.00
CA GLN A 39 10.13 -1.76 -8.87
C GLN A 39 9.14 -2.74 -9.51
N THR A 40 7.87 -2.37 -9.63
CA THR A 40 6.90 -3.20 -10.38
C THR A 40 7.32 -3.33 -11.85
N VAL A 41 7.08 -4.49 -12.46
CA VAL A 41 7.28 -4.66 -13.93
C VAL A 41 6.03 -4.32 -14.74
N THR A 42 4.91 -4.12 -14.04
CA THR A 42 3.64 -3.68 -14.60
C THR A 42 3.35 -2.27 -14.09
N ASN A 43 2.80 -1.42 -14.95
CA ASN A 43 2.38 -0.08 -14.54
C ASN A 43 1.17 -0.17 -13.62
N PHE A 44 1.19 0.60 -12.55
CA PHE A 44 0.03 0.80 -11.68
C PHE A 44 -0.19 2.30 -11.40
N PRO A 45 -1.44 2.74 -11.20
CA PRO A 45 -1.71 4.06 -10.67
C PRO A 45 -1.46 4.08 -9.16
N LEU A 46 -0.35 4.71 -8.75
CA LEU A 46 -0.11 5.09 -7.37
C LEU A 46 -0.56 6.53 -7.16
N ILE A 47 -1.51 6.75 -6.27
CA ILE A 47 -2.10 8.08 -6.02
C ILE A 47 -2.10 8.39 -4.52
N ILE A 48 -2.15 9.68 -4.17
CA ILE A 48 -2.44 10.12 -2.81
C ILE A 48 -3.90 10.55 -2.76
N GLY A 49 -4.74 9.74 -2.11
CA GLY A 49 -6.18 9.98 -2.01
C GLY A 49 -6.63 10.31 -0.59
N SER A 50 -7.90 10.72 -0.48
CA SER A 50 -8.61 11.13 0.74
C SER A 50 -8.09 12.40 1.43
N GLU A 51 -8.86 12.92 2.39
CA GLU A 51 -8.45 14.00 3.30
C GLU A 51 -7.27 13.62 4.21
N PHE A 52 -6.95 12.32 4.29
CA PHE A 52 -5.89 11.77 5.14
C PHE A 52 -4.58 11.48 4.40
N ASN A 53 -4.50 11.84 3.11
CA ASN A 53 -3.30 11.73 2.26
C ASN A 53 -2.70 10.31 2.25
N ILE A 54 -3.56 9.32 2.05
CA ILE A 54 -3.17 7.91 2.05
C ILE A 54 -2.67 7.53 0.65
N PRO A 55 -1.50 6.88 0.54
CA PRO A 55 -1.07 6.30 -0.73
C PRO A 55 -1.93 5.09 -1.08
N PHE A 56 -2.61 5.14 -2.24
CA PHE A 56 -3.37 4.03 -2.80
C PHE A 56 -2.70 3.54 -4.08
N LEU A 57 -2.46 2.24 -4.16
CA LEU A 57 -2.12 1.57 -5.42
C LEU A 57 -3.38 0.94 -5.98
N LEU A 58 -3.88 1.47 -7.09
CA LEU A 58 -5.14 1.02 -7.68
C LEU A 58 -4.94 -0.28 -8.46
N ASN A 59 -5.87 -1.22 -8.34
CA ASN A 59 -5.87 -2.45 -9.13
C ASN A 59 -6.27 -2.20 -10.60
N CYS A 60 -5.45 -1.44 -11.32
CA CYS A 60 -5.63 -1.10 -12.73
C CYS A 60 -4.31 -1.33 -13.49
N PRO A 61 -3.87 -2.59 -13.65
CA PRO A 61 -2.62 -2.91 -14.29
C PRO A 61 -2.55 -2.35 -15.71
N GLY A 62 -1.39 -1.81 -16.08
CA GLY A 62 -1.14 -1.18 -17.38
C GLY A 62 -1.40 0.33 -17.43
N LYS A 63 -1.93 0.93 -16.36
CA LYS A 63 -2.06 2.40 -16.23
C LYS A 63 -1.08 2.96 -15.21
N GLY A 64 -0.77 4.25 -15.29
CA GLY A 64 0.16 4.90 -14.38
C GLY A 64 1.62 4.58 -14.71
N PHE A 65 2.41 4.26 -13.70
CA PHE A 65 3.86 4.12 -13.81
C PHE A 65 4.36 2.80 -13.21
N LEU A 66 5.61 2.45 -13.50
CA LEU A 66 6.33 1.44 -12.73
C LEU A 66 6.57 2.01 -11.33
N VAL A 67 6.05 1.35 -10.31
CA VAL A 67 6.04 1.86 -8.94
C VAL A 67 7.25 1.36 -8.19
N GLU A 68 7.96 2.28 -7.54
CA GLU A 68 9.12 2.02 -6.70
C GLU A 68 8.71 1.72 -5.26
N GLY A 69 9.38 0.73 -4.68
CA GLY A 69 9.15 0.30 -3.31
C GLY A 69 10.27 -0.59 -2.78
N GLU A 70 9.91 -1.43 -1.81
CA GLU A 70 10.83 -2.34 -1.14
C GLU A 70 10.20 -3.73 -1.06
N ALA A 71 11.02 -4.76 -1.26
CA ALA A 71 10.62 -6.15 -1.08
C ALA A 71 11.09 -6.65 0.29
N TYR A 72 10.18 -7.26 1.04
CA TYR A 72 10.45 -7.88 2.34
C TYR A 72 10.08 -9.35 2.31
N ALA A 73 10.97 -10.18 2.85
CA ALA A 73 10.67 -11.54 3.25
C ALA A 73 10.06 -11.51 4.66
N VAL A 74 8.89 -12.13 4.82
CA VAL A 74 8.16 -12.17 6.09
C VAL A 74 7.71 -13.59 6.41
N ASP A 75 7.62 -13.92 7.70
CA ASP A 75 7.02 -15.19 8.11
C ASP A 75 5.49 -15.15 8.05
N ALA A 76 4.84 -16.31 8.17
CA ALA A 76 3.39 -16.43 8.14
C ALA A 76 2.69 -15.53 9.18
N LYS A 77 3.27 -15.40 10.39
CA LYS A 77 2.72 -14.55 11.46
C LYS A 77 2.71 -13.08 11.07
N LYS A 78 3.82 -12.58 10.50
CA LYS A 78 3.93 -11.21 9.99
C LYS A 78 3.02 -10.99 8.80
N PHE A 79 2.86 -11.99 7.95
CA PHE A 79 1.97 -11.93 6.80
C PHE A 79 0.50 -11.75 7.22
N GLU A 80 0.03 -12.50 8.22
CA GLU A 80 -1.30 -12.32 8.82
C GLU A 80 -1.46 -10.94 9.48
N ALA A 81 -0.45 -10.45 10.19
CA ALA A 81 -0.50 -9.12 10.80
C ALA A 81 -0.60 -7.99 9.75
N LEU A 82 0.02 -8.17 8.58
CA LEU A 82 -0.11 -7.22 7.47
C LEU A 82 -1.51 -7.26 6.85
N ASP A 83 -2.14 -8.44 6.74
CA ASP A 83 -3.52 -8.55 6.28
C ASP A 83 -4.49 -7.79 7.20
N GLU A 84 -4.33 -7.92 8.52
CA GLU A 84 -5.14 -7.20 9.50
C GLU A 84 -4.92 -5.68 9.41
N LEU A 85 -3.67 -5.24 9.26
CA LEU A 85 -3.31 -3.83 9.13
C LEU A 85 -3.97 -3.18 7.92
N GLU A 86 -3.89 -3.85 6.76
CA GLU A 86 -4.41 -3.40 5.48
C GLU A 86 -5.91 -3.70 5.31
N ALA A 87 -6.55 -4.24 6.35
CA ALA A 87 -7.96 -4.63 6.35
C ALA A 87 -8.35 -5.52 5.15
N HIS A 88 -7.46 -6.46 4.80
CA HIS A 88 -7.69 -7.46 3.78
C HIS A 88 -8.80 -8.44 4.19
N PRO A 89 -9.69 -8.88 3.27
CA PRO A 89 -9.89 -8.48 1.87
C PRO A 89 -10.92 -7.34 1.68
N HIS A 90 -11.28 -6.64 2.75
CA HIS A 90 -12.38 -5.67 2.72
C HIS A 90 -11.97 -4.29 2.18
N PHE A 91 -10.73 -3.87 2.45
CA PHE A 91 -10.20 -2.56 2.03
C PHE A 91 -9.15 -2.72 0.94
N TYR A 92 -8.07 -3.44 1.21
CA TYR A 92 -7.10 -3.86 0.20
C TYR A 92 -7.22 -5.36 -0.12
N CYS A 93 -6.99 -5.72 -1.38
CA CYS A 93 -6.85 -7.11 -1.80
C CYS A 93 -5.37 -7.38 -2.10
N ARG A 94 -4.81 -8.44 -1.52
CA ARG A 94 -3.47 -8.88 -1.90
C ARG A 94 -3.52 -9.66 -3.21
N GLU A 95 -2.66 -9.32 -4.15
CA GLU A 95 -2.46 -10.05 -5.39
C GLU A 95 -0.98 -10.29 -5.64
N GLU A 96 -0.66 -11.39 -6.34
CA GLU A 96 0.73 -11.70 -6.67
C GLU A 96 1.15 -11.02 -7.97
N HIS A 97 2.25 -10.28 -7.93
CA HIS A 97 2.85 -9.65 -9.10
C HIS A 97 4.36 -9.90 -9.13
N TYR A 98 4.96 -9.65 -10.29
CA TYR A 98 6.41 -9.61 -10.41
C TYR A 98 6.94 -8.21 -10.12
N VAL A 99 8.03 -8.15 -9.39
CA VAL A 99 8.85 -6.94 -9.21
C VAL A 99 10.28 -7.25 -9.61
N LYS A 100 10.99 -6.20 -10.00
CA LYS A 100 12.40 -6.22 -10.33
C LYS A 100 13.20 -5.65 -9.17
N LEU A 101 14.13 -6.43 -8.63
CA LEU A 101 15.05 -5.99 -7.58
C LEU A 101 16.20 -5.16 -8.15
N GLU A 102 16.99 -4.51 -7.29
CA GLU A 102 18.17 -3.72 -7.67
C GLU A 102 19.23 -4.52 -8.44
N ASP A 103 19.32 -5.83 -8.21
CA ASP A 103 20.22 -6.75 -8.93
C ASP A 103 19.64 -7.24 -10.26
N GLU A 104 18.55 -6.62 -10.73
CA GLU A 104 17.80 -6.94 -11.95
C GLU A 104 17.04 -8.27 -11.91
N SER A 105 17.05 -8.99 -10.77
CA SER A 105 16.30 -10.23 -10.63
C SER A 105 14.79 -9.97 -10.57
N LEU A 106 14.02 -10.87 -11.17
CA LEU A 106 12.57 -10.85 -11.13
C LEU A 106 12.07 -11.81 -10.05
N VAL A 107 11.35 -11.27 -9.08
CA VAL A 107 10.78 -12.05 -7.98
C VAL A 107 9.27 -11.85 -7.92
N LYS A 108 8.56 -12.91 -7.53
CA LYS A 108 7.11 -12.87 -7.32
C LYS A 108 6.83 -12.43 -5.89
N VAL A 109 5.93 -11.45 -5.73
CA VAL A 109 5.64 -10.81 -4.44
C VAL A 109 4.14 -10.59 -4.28
N TRP A 110 3.68 -10.52 -3.04
CA TRP A 110 2.35 -10.05 -2.68
C TRP A 110 2.33 -8.52 -2.64
N ILE A 111 1.31 -7.93 -3.27
CA ILE A 111 1.04 -6.49 -3.25
C ILE A 111 -0.37 -6.27 -2.77
N TYR A 112 -0.57 -5.37 -1.80
CA TYR A 112 -1.90 -4.90 -1.41
C TYR A 112 -2.39 -3.86 -2.42
N LEU A 113 -3.51 -4.12 -3.08
CA LEU A 113 -4.09 -3.26 -4.11
C LEU A 113 -5.50 -2.85 -3.73
N LEU A 114 -5.89 -1.61 -4.06
CA LEU A 114 -7.26 -1.14 -3.87
C LEU A 114 -8.12 -1.73 -5.00
N PRO A 115 -9.02 -2.70 -4.73
CA PRO A 115 -9.72 -3.45 -5.78
C PRO A 115 -10.80 -2.61 -6.46
N THR A 116 -11.45 -1.73 -5.69
CA THR A 116 -12.52 -0.86 -6.16
C THR A 116 -12.30 0.56 -5.64
N TRP A 117 -12.57 1.54 -6.48
CA TRP A 117 -12.44 2.95 -6.15
C TRP A 117 -13.53 3.74 -6.87
N GLN A 118 -13.86 4.91 -6.33
CA GLN A 118 -14.74 5.84 -7.03
C GLN A 118 -13.95 6.59 -8.11
N GLU A 119 -14.56 6.83 -9.26
CA GLU A 119 -13.94 7.59 -10.35
C GLU A 119 -13.42 8.97 -9.91
N LYS A 120 -14.05 9.58 -8.89
CA LYS A 120 -13.60 10.85 -8.32
C LYS A 120 -12.20 10.80 -7.69
N LEU A 121 -11.71 9.61 -7.29
CA LEU A 121 -10.33 9.40 -6.83
C LEU A 121 -9.34 9.31 -8.00
N PHE A 122 -9.83 9.13 -9.21
CA PHE A 122 -9.06 8.95 -10.42
C PHE A 122 -9.59 9.90 -11.50
N ASN A 123 -9.40 11.20 -11.27
CA ASN A 123 -9.73 12.25 -12.24
C ASN A 123 -8.45 12.78 -12.93
N GLU A 124 -8.61 13.61 -13.95
CA GLU A 124 -7.49 14.17 -14.72
C GLU A 124 -6.48 14.99 -13.87
N GLU A 125 -6.91 15.47 -12.71
CA GLU A 125 -6.08 16.23 -11.76
C GLU A 125 -5.32 15.34 -10.76
N THR A 126 -5.60 14.04 -10.74
CA THR A 126 -4.97 13.13 -9.79
C THR A 126 -3.53 12.87 -10.21
N GLN A 127 -2.59 13.48 -9.49
CA GLN A 127 -1.18 13.22 -9.69
C GLN A 127 -0.84 11.76 -9.35
N MET A 128 -0.43 11.02 -10.37
CA MET A 128 0.13 9.67 -10.22
C MET A 128 1.62 9.78 -9.87
N LEU A 129 2.08 8.90 -8.99
CA LEU A 129 3.44 8.89 -8.47
C LEU A 129 4.21 7.66 -8.97
N VAL A 130 5.51 7.83 -9.16
CA VAL A 130 6.46 6.72 -9.34
C VAL A 130 6.86 6.15 -7.96
N SER A 131 7.02 7.01 -6.97
CA SER A 131 7.40 6.64 -5.61
C SER A 131 6.69 7.55 -4.61
N TYR A 132 6.08 6.96 -3.59
CA TYR A 132 5.49 7.71 -2.48
C TYR A 132 6.59 8.17 -1.50
N SER A 133 6.47 9.39 -0.98
CA SER A 133 7.21 9.80 0.22
C SER A 133 6.39 10.76 1.05
N ASN A 134 6.25 10.53 2.36
CA ASN A 134 5.45 11.41 3.22
C ASN A 134 5.93 12.88 3.22
N ASP A 135 7.24 13.10 3.09
CA ASP A 135 7.86 14.43 2.98
C ASP A 135 8.16 14.83 1.53
N GLY A 136 7.45 14.20 0.57
CA GLY A 136 7.58 14.45 -0.84
C GLY A 136 7.12 15.85 -1.27
N PRO A 137 7.44 16.27 -2.50
CA PRO A 137 7.14 17.61 -3.02
C PRO A 137 5.64 17.92 -3.14
N HIS A 138 4.77 16.92 -2.97
CA HIS A 138 3.32 17.12 -2.91
C HIS A 138 2.87 17.88 -1.66
N GLY A 139 3.67 17.97 -0.59
CA GLY A 139 3.34 18.69 0.64
C GLY A 139 2.17 18.09 1.45
N ARG A 140 1.69 16.91 1.04
CA ARG A 140 0.56 16.19 1.63
C ARG A 140 1.04 15.14 2.65
N LYS A 141 1.11 15.53 3.92
CA LYS A 141 1.51 14.62 5.01
C LYS A 141 0.42 13.60 5.35
N TYR A 142 0.84 12.35 5.53
CA TYR A 142 0.02 11.23 5.97
C TYR A 142 -0.56 11.48 7.36
N VAL A 143 -1.85 11.19 7.51
CA VAL A 143 -2.54 11.20 8.81
C VAL A 143 -2.71 9.77 9.30
N ALA A 144 -2.12 9.43 10.45
CA ALA A 144 -2.14 8.08 11.01
C ALA A 144 -3.55 7.61 11.41
N ARG A 145 -3.82 6.30 11.28
CA ARG A 145 -5.16 5.71 11.50
C ARG A 145 -5.79 6.07 12.85
N TYR A 146 -5.02 6.07 13.95
CA TYR A 146 -5.52 6.41 15.28
C TYR A 146 -5.93 7.89 15.42
N VAL A 147 -5.31 8.79 14.66
CA VAL A 147 -5.68 10.22 14.63
C VAL A 147 -7.00 10.40 13.89
N ARG A 148 -7.23 9.62 12.82
CA ARG A 148 -8.48 9.66 12.05
C ARG A 148 -9.67 9.30 12.93
N GLN A 149 -9.54 8.24 13.74
CA GLN A 149 -10.62 7.80 14.62
C GLN A 149 -11.06 8.90 15.60
N GLN A 150 -10.12 9.70 16.12
CA GLN A 150 -10.42 10.84 17.00
C GLN A 150 -11.06 12.04 16.26
N GLN A 151 -10.74 12.23 14.97
CA GLN A 151 -11.31 13.31 14.16
C GLN A 151 -12.72 12.96 13.63
N LEU A 152 -12.98 11.68 13.38
CA LEU A 152 -14.26 11.17 12.87
C LEU A 152 -15.36 11.09 13.95
N GLU A 153 -15.00 11.06 15.22
CA GLU A 153 -15.97 11.17 16.33
C GLU A 153 -16.57 12.58 16.48
N GLY A 154 -16.03 13.59 15.79
CA GLY A 154 -16.56 14.97 15.77
C GLY A 154 -17.12 15.46 14.43
N ALA A 155 -16.79 14.80 13.31
CA ALA A 155 -17.28 15.14 11.98
C ALA A 155 -17.59 13.85 11.21
N GLY A 156 -18.87 13.60 10.93
CA GLY A 156 -19.35 12.38 10.28
C GLY A 156 -18.93 12.25 8.81
N CYS A 157 -17.63 12.04 8.54
CA CYS A 157 -17.07 11.82 7.21
C CYS A 157 -16.47 10.41 7.12
N GLU A 158 -17.27 9.40 6.78
CA GLU A 158 -16.77 8.02 6.75
C GLU A 158 -15.77 7.82 5.59
N ILE A 159 -14.56 7.35 5.89
CA ILE A 159 -13.61 6.81 4.90
C ILE A 159 -14.25 5.71 4.05
N ASN A 160 -15.26 5.02 4.58
CA ASN A 160 -16.09 4.06 3.86
C ASN A 160 -16.77 4.66 2.61
N THR A 161 -17.04 5.96 2.60
CA THR A 161 -17.72 6.65 1.49
C THR A 161 -16.83 6.94 0.29
N LEU A 162 -15.52 6.64 0.33
CA LEU A 162 -14.60 6.75 -0.82
C LEU A 162 -14.41 5.42 -1.57
N ILE A 163 -14.72 4.29 -0.91
CA ILE A 163 -14.38 2.92 -1.35
C ILE A 163 -15.62 2.14 -1.76
N ARG A 164 -16.81 2.51 -1.27
CA ARG A 164 -18.07 2.01 -1.83
C ARG A 164 -18.28 2.62 -3.21
N GLY A 165 -17.71 1.98 -4.23
CA GLY A 165 -18.22 2.10 -5.59
C GLY A 165 -19.66 1.61 -5.57
N THR A 166 -20.61 2.47 -5.92
CA THR A 166 -21.96 2.01 -6.23
C THR A 166 -21.83 1.01 -7.37
N SER A 167 -22.03 -0.27 -7.06
CA SER A 167 -22.31 -1.28 -8.08
C SER A 167 -23.54 -0.79 -8.85
N LYS A 168 -23.34 -0.20 -10.03
CA LYS A 168 -24.44 0.02 -10.95
C LYS A 168 -24.71 -1.33 -11.60
N ASN A 169 -25.87 -1.88 -11.25
CA ASN A 169 -26.58 -2.92 -11.99
C ASN A 169 -26.60 -2.65 -13.49
#